data_AF-A0A8T2UYG0-F1
#
_entry.id   AF-A0A8T2UYG0-F1
#
_cell.length_a   1.000
_cell.length_b   1.000
_cell.length_c   1.000
_cell.angle_alpha   90.00
_cell.angle_beta   90.00
_cell.angle_gamma   90.00
#
_symmetry.space_group_name_H-M   'P 1'
#
loop_
_entity.id
_entity.type
_entity.pdbx_description
1 polymer ?
#
loop_
_entity_poly.entity_id
_entity_poly.type
_entity_poly.pdbx_seq_one_letter_code
_entity_poly.pdbx_strand_id
1 'polypeptide(L)'
;MPHRRALMVIKDNVAGFVVGYPVSIAGLRGLQTVKADEFVSRLRNTEAFEGLVYSWEDERFTSQVVASMLKDYDINPLILKHISYKFSAVNILQACLDRLNRLDREM
;
A
#
# COMPACT_ATOMS: atom_id res chain seq x y z
N MET A 1 -11.46 -18.81 9.85
CA MET A 1 -11.94 -17.48 10.32
C MET A 1 -11.54 -16.37 9.33
N PRO A 2 -12.27 -16.18 8.21
CA PRO A 2 -11.94 -15.20 7.17
C PRO A 2 -12.65 -13.83 7.33
N HIS A 3 -13.64 -13.71 8.23
CA HIS A 3 -14.61 -12.60 8.18
C HIS A 3 -14.16 -11.27 8.81
N ARG A 4 -13.08 -11.21 9.61
CA ARG A 4 -12.72 -9.98 10.34
C ARG A 4 -12.03 -8.89 9.51
N ARG A 5 -11.45 -9.20 8.36
CA ARG A 5 -10.68 -8.22 7.57
C ARG A 5 -11.54 -7.35 6.65
N ALA A 6 -12.59 -7.91 6.05
CA ALA A 6 -13.52 -7.16 5.19
C ALA A 6 -14.36 -6.13 5.98
N LEU A 7 -14.61 -6.41 7.26
CA LEU A 7 -15.44 -5.58 8.16
C LEU A 7 -14.89 -4.16 8.39
N MET A 8 -13.58 -3.92 8.23
CA MET A 8 -13.01 -2.59 8.53
C MET A 8 -13.38 -1.55 7.46
N VAL A 9 -13.44 -1.95 6.19
CA VAL A 9 -13.64 -1.01 5.07
C VAL A 9 -15.12 -0.60 4.93
N ILE A 10 -16.04 -1.56 5.10
CA ILE A 10 -17.49 -1.34 4.89
C ILE A 10 -18.05 -0.27 5.85
N LYS A 11 -17.36 -0.01 6.96
CA LYS A 11 -17.80 0.93 7.99
C LYS A 11 -17.55 2.41 7.65
N ASP A 12 -16.62 2.71 6.73
CA ASP A 12 -16.01 4.04 6.62
C ASP A 12 -16.32 4.82 5.32
N ASN A 13 -17.33 4.40 4.52
CA ASN A 13 -17.73 5.07 3.26
C ASN A 13 -16.55 5.55 2.39
N VAL A 14 -15.66 4.61 2.04
CA VAL A 14 -14.43 4.92 1.30
C VAL A 14 -14.72 5.17 -0.19
N ALA A 15 -14.01 6.13 -0.80
CA ALA A 15 -14.10 6.41 -2.23
C ALA A 15 -13.35 5.37 -3.10
N GLY A 16 -12.44 4.61 -2.50
CA GLY A 16 -11.63 3.61 -3.20
C GLY A 16 -10.48 3.08 -2.36
N PHE A 17 -9.64 2.26 -2.99
CA PHE A 17 -8.46 1.65 -2.40
C PHE A 17 -7.19 2.09 -3.10
N VAL A 18 -6.16 2.33 -2.30
CA VAL A 18 -4.78 2.47 -2.76
C VAL A 18 -4.05 1.17 -2.42
N VAL A 19 -3.39 0.58 -3.42
CA VAL A 19 -2.71 -0.71 -3.28
C VAL A 19 -1.25 -0.56 -3.67
N GLY A 20 -0.34 -1.02 -2.79
CA GLY A 20 1.09 -1.09 -3.11
C GLY A 20 1.34 -2.05 -4.28
N TYR A 21 2.15 -1.61 -5.23
CA TYR A 21 2.52 -2.40 -6.39
C TYR A 21 3.98 -2.85 -6.26
N PRO A 22 4.22 -4.09 -5.80
CA PRO A 22 5.56 -4.56 -5.46
C PRO A 22 6.28 -4.98 -6.74
N VAL A 23 6.94 -4.03 -7.40
CA VAL A 23 7.88 -4.27 -8.51
C VAL A 23 9.31 -4.25 -8.00
N SER A 24 10.22 -4.94 -8.71
CA SER A 24 11.65 -4.85 -8.39
C SER A 24 12.16 -3.43 -8.59
N ILE A 25 13.34 -3.10 -8.04
CA ILE A 25 13.98 -1.79 -8.26
C ILE A 25 14.11 -1.48 -9.76
N ALA A 26 14.41 -2.49 -10.58
CA ALA A 26 14.48 -2.42 -12.03
C ALA A 26 13.11 -2.30 -12.74
N GLY A 27 12.01 -2.20 -11.98
CA GLY A 27 10.64 -2.11 -12.50
C GLY A 27 10.06 -3.43 -13.00
N LEU A 28 10.73 -4.56 -12.74
CA LEU A 28 10.28 -5.87 -13.23
C LEU A 28 9.20 -6.44 -12.32
N ARG A 29 8.15 -6.99 -12.94
CA ARG A 29 7.07 -7.71 -12.26
C ARG A 29 7.58 -9.05 -11.77
N GLY A 30 7.28 -9.38 -10.52
CA GLY A 30 7.63 -10.66 -9.91
C GLY A 30 6.41 -11.37 -9.34
N LEU A 31 6.64 -12.48 -8.62
CA LEU A 31 5.58 -13.28 -8.01
C LEU A 31 4.68 -12.45 -7.07
N GLN A 32 5.24 -11.48 -6.34
CA GLN A 32 4.45 -10.63 -5.43
C GLN A 32 3.55 -9.67 -6.19
N THR A 33 4.00 -9.18 -7.35
CA THR A 33 3.19 -8.34 -8.24
C THR A 33 1.96 -9.10 -8.72
N VAL A 34 2.15 -10.33 -9.19
CA VAL A 34 1.05 -11.21 -9.64
C VAL A 34 0.05 -11.47 -8.49
N LYS A 35 0.55 -11.73 -7.28
CA LYS A 35 -0.31 -11.91 -6.10
C LYS A 35 -1.10 -10.66 -5.74
N ALA A 36 -0.52 -9.47 -5.92
CA ALA A 36 -1.23 -8.22 -5.71
C ALA A 36 -2.35 -8.04 -6.75
N ASP A 37 -2.08 -8.34 -8.02
CA ASP A 37 -3.08 -8.31 -9.10
C ASP A 37 -4.25 -9.27 -8.83
N GLU A 38 -3.96 -10.51 -8.42
CA GLU A 38 -4.96 -11.50 -8.02
C GLU A 38 -5.76 -11.07 -6.80
N PHE A 39 -5.12 -10.40 -5.83
CA PHE A 39 -5.80 -9.86 -4.66
C PHE A 39 -6.80 -8.78 -5.04
N VAL A 40 -6.41 -7.79 -5.85
CA VAL A 40 -7.32 -6.74 -6.34
C VAL A 40 -8.43 -7.32 -7.21
N SER A 41 -8.11 -8.29 -8.06
CA SER A 41 -9.11 -8.97 -8.88
C SER A 41 -10.17 -9.66 -8.02
N ARG A 42 -9.76 -10.33 -6.94
CA ARG A 42 -10.71 -10.93 -5.99
C ARG A 42 -11.53 -9.89 -5.25
N LEU A 43 -10.96 -8.75 -4.85
CA LEU A 43 -11.72 -7.67 -4.21
C LEU A 43 -12.78 -7.08 -5.14
N ARG A 44 -12.43 -6.83 -6.40
CA ARG A 44 -13.37 -6.33 -7.42
C ARG A 44 -14.53 -7.29 -7.66
N ASN A 45 -14.29 -8.60 -7.55
CA ASN A 45 -15.31 -9.63 -7.74
C ASN A 45 -16.18 -9.85 -6.48
N THR A 46 -15.97 -9.10 -5.40
CA THR A 46 -16.88 -9.13 -4.25
C THR A 46 -17.91 -8.01 -4.37
N GLU A 47 -19.19 -8.36 -4.21
CA GLU A 47 -20.31 -7.39 -4.24
C GLU A 47 -20.13 -6.26 -3.20
N ALA A 48 -19.40 -6.52 -2.11
CA ALA A 48 -19.13 -5.54 -1.05
C ALA A 48 -18.28 -4.34 -1.49
N PHE A 49 -17.51 -4.46 -2.58
CA PHE A 49 -16.57 -3.45 -3.06
C PHE A 49 -16.76 -3.12 -4.54
N GLU A 50 -17.94 -3.45 -5.09
CA GLU A 50 -18.31 -3.12 -6.45
C GLU A 50 -18.37 -1.60 -6.65
N GLY A 51 -17.90 -1.11 -7.80
CA GLY A 51 -17.88 0.32 -8.12
C GLY A 51 -16.77 1.15 -7.46
N LEU A 52 -16.00 0.59 -6.52
CA LEU A 52 -14.87 1.29 -5.91
C LEU A 52 -13.68 1.44 -6.87
N VAL A 53 -12.98 2.57 -6.77
CA VAL A 53 -11.75 2.82 -7.53
C VAL A 53 -10.56 2.10 -6.87
N TYR A 54 -9.65 1.56 -7.68
CA TYR A 54 -8.40 0.96 -7.21
C TYR A 54 -7.23 1.64 -7.89
N SER A 55 -6.33 2.23 -7.10
CA SER A 55 -5.12 2.90 -7.59
C SER A 55 -3.88 2.14 -7.13
N TRP A 56 -2.95 1.92 -8.07
CA TRP A 56 -1.66 1.33 -7.80
C TRP A 56 -0.66 2.42 -7.41
N GLU A 57 0.10 2.18 -6.35
CA GLU A 57 1.18 3.06 -5.94
C GLU A 57 2.49 2.29 -5.86
N ASP A 58 3.56 2.93 -6.32
CA ASP A 58 4.89 2.32 -6.41
C ASP A 58 5.49 2.12 -5.01
N GLU A 59 5.74 0.85 -4.65
CA GLU A 59 6.22 0.49 -3.31
C GLU A 59 7.77 0.46 -3.21
N ARG A 60 8.51 0.67 -4.30
CA ARG A 60 9.97 0.41 -4.40
C ARG A 60 10.84 1.05 -3.32
N PHE A 61 10.39 2.15 -2.70
CA PHE A 61 11.17 2.91 -1.73
C PHE A 61 10.55 2.98 -0.32
N THR A 62 9.41 2.35 -0.08
CA THR A 62 8.71 2.46 1.23
C THR A 62 9.54 1.94 2.40
N SER A 63 10.28 0.83 2.20
CA SER A 63 11.20 0.27 3.18
C SER A 63 12.43 1.15 3.42
N GLN A 64 12.91 1.86 2.39
CA GLN A 64 14.05 2.77 2.50
C GLN A 64 13.66 4.07 3.22
N VAL A 65 12.43 4.55 3.03
CA VAL A 65 11.90 5.72 3.76
C VAL A 65 11.87 5.42 5.26
N VAL A 66 11.33 4.28 5.67
CA VAL A 66 11.29 3.88 7.10
C VAL A 66 12.70 3.66 7.64
N ALA A 67 13.57 2.99 6.87
CA ALA A 67 14.96 2.79 7.28
C ALA A 67 15.70 4.13 7.45
N SER A 68 15.46 5.11 6.57
CA SER A 68 16.05 6.45 6.65
C SER A 68 15.54 7.24 7.86
N MET A 69 14.22 7.17 8.15
CA MET A 69 13.63 7.82 9.34
C MET A 69 14.18 7.26 10.65
N LEU A 70 14.55 5.98 10.65
CA LEU A 70 14.96 5.25 11.85
C LEU A 70 16.47 5.03 11.94
N LYS A 71 17.26 5.51 10.97
CA LYS A 71 18.70 5.25 10.86
C LYS A 71 19.50 5.76 12.06
N ASP A 72 19.03 6.83 12.70
CA ASP A 72 19.72 7.50 13.80
C ASP A 72 19.38 6.88 15.17
N TYR A 73 18.52 5.87 15.17
CA TYR A 73 18.15 5.11 16.37
C TYR A 73 18.84 3.74 16.34
N ASP A 74 19.42 3.32 17.46
CA ASP A 74 20.02 1.99 17.62
C ASP A 74 18.93 0.91 17.75
N ILE A 75 18.21 0.68 16.66
CA ILE A 75 17.11 -0.28 16.58
C ILE A 75 17.61 -1.56 15.95
N ASN A 76 17.36 -2.68 16.62
CA ASN A 76 17.68 -4.00 16.11
C ASN A 76 17.09 -4.19 14.68
N PRO A 77 17.89 -4.66 13.69
CA PRO A 77 17.44 -4.82 12.31
C PRO A 77 16.18 -5.66 12.12
N LEU A 78 15.94 -6.67 12.97
CA LEU A 78 14.73 -7.49 12.93
C LEU A 78 13.49 -6.69 13.39
N ILE A 79 13.67 -5.82 14.39
CA ILE A 79 12.62 -4.92 14.87
C ILE A 79 12.33 -3.87 13.80
N LEU A 80 13.37 -3.28 13.21
CA LEU A 80 13.25 -2.32 12.12
C LEU A 80 12.45 -2.91 10.94
N LYS A 81 12.75 -4.14 10.55
CA LYS A 81 12.01 -4.85 9.49
C LYS A 81 10.52 -5.03 9.83
N HIS A 82 10.20 -5.38 11.07
CA HIS A 82 8.82 -5.50 11.53
C HIS A 82 8.09 -4.16 11.56
N ILE A 83 8.77 -3.09 11.97
CA ILE A 83 8.23 -1.72 11.94
C ILE A 83 7.93 -1.35 10.47
N SER A 84 8.90 -1.51 9.56
CA SER A 84 8.69 -1.22 8.14
C SER A 84 7.47 -1.94 7.58
N TYR A 85 7.29 -3.24 7.85
CA TYR A 85 6.11 -3.97 7.38
C TYR A 85 4.78 -3.42 7.93
N LYS A 86 4.74 -2.94 9.18
CA LYS A 86 3.53 -2.35 9.75
C LYS A 86 3.21 -0.98 9.16
N PHE A 87 4.23 -0.24 8.76
CA PHE A 87 4.09 1.11 8.22
C PHE A 87 3.97 1.16 6.69
N SER A 88 4.22 0.07 5.96
CA SER A 88 4.12 0.02 4.50
C SER A 88 2.79 0.59 3.98
N ALA A 89 1.65 0.13 4.52
CA ALA A 89 0.33 0.59 4.07
C ALA A 89 0.10 2.10 4.30
N VAL A 90 0.59 2.64 5.41
CA VAL A 90 0.50 4.07 5.73
C VAL A 90 1.34 4.88 4.74
N ASN A 91 2.56 4.42 4.46
CA ASN A 91 3.46 5.10 3.52
C ASN A 91 2.93 5.07 2.08
N ILE A 92 2.33 3.96 1.66
CA ILE A 92 1.68 3.83 0.35
C ILE A 92 0.56 4.87 0.21
N LEU A 93 -0.31 5.00 1.23
CA LEU A 93 -1.39 5.98 1.21
C LEU A 93 -0.85 7.41 1.23
N GLN A 94 0.14 7.70 2.09
CA GLN A 94 0.76 9.02 2.16
C GLN A 94 1.38 9.43 0.82
N ALA A 95 2.12 8.53 0.16
CA ALA A 95 2.71 8.79 -1.15
C ALA A 95 1.66 9.11 -2.22
N CYS A 96 0.52 8.40 -2.19
CA CYS A 96 -0.62 8.68 -3.06
C CYS A 96 -1.16 10.09 -2.83
N LEU A 97 -1.44 10.44 -1.58
CA LEU A 97 -1.99 11.74 -1.20
C LEU A 97 -1.03 12.89 -1.54
N ASP A 98 0.27 12.70 -1.31
CA ASP A 98 1.30 13.66 -1.67
C ASP A 98 1.36 13.89 -3.19
N ARG A 99 1.23 12.82 -3.99
CA ARG A 99 1.17 12.89 -5.45
C ARG A 99 -0.08 13.66 -5.91
N LEU A 100 -1.25 13.35 -5.36
CA LEU A 100 -2.50 14.03 -5.70
C LEU A 100 -2.47 15.51 -5.32
N ASN A 101 -1.97 15.85 -4.13
CA ASN A 101 -1.82 17.24 -3.70
C ASN A 101 -0.81 18.03 -4.56
N ARG A 102 0.23 17.38 -5.12
CA ARG A 102 1.11 18.03 -6.09
C ARG A 102 0.38 18.34 -7.40
N LEU A 103 -0.37 17.38 -7.93
CA LEU A 103 -1.15 17.57 -9.17
C LEU A 103 -2.21 18.67 -9.02
N ASP A 104 -2.89 18.72 -7.87
CA ASP A 104 -3.91 19.75 -7.59
C ASP A 104 -3.34 21.18 -7.57
N ARG A 105 -2.09 21.34 -7.10
CA ARG A 105 -1.41 22.65 -7.07
C ARG A 105 -0.85 23.09 -8.43
N GLU A 106 -0.72 22.16 -9.37
CA GLU A 106 -0.21 22.42 -10.73
C GLU A 106 -1.35 22.69 -11.73
N MET A 107 -2.61 22.53 -11.31
CA MET A 107 -3.83 22.84 -12.06
C MET A 107 -4.36 24.24 -11.72
#